data_AF-A0A924BAZ4-F1
#
_entry.id   AF-A0A924BAZ4-F1
#
_cell.length_a   1.000
_cell.length_b   1.000
_cell.length_c   1.000
_cell.angle_alpha   90.00
_cell.angle_beta   90.00
_cell.angle_gamma   90.00
#
_symmetry.space_group_name_H-M   'P 1'
#
loop_
_entity.id
_entity.type
_entity.pdbx_description
1 polymer ?
#
loop_
_entity_poly.entity_id
_entity_poly.type
_entity_poly.pdbx_seq_one_letter_code
_entity_poly.pdbx_strand_id
1 'polypeptide(L)'
;MAQAQTTPPSAAATTPAPAGAAAPVAASVQPASAARKGGEALDNPYGIEALWKGSDLIARGVLVLLAIMSAGSWYIMVTKLLEQTKMGRHARTVDQKFWASASVRDGAAGLEKNSAYRFIAEAGAQATTDHG
;
A
#
# COMPACT_ATOMS: atom_id res chain seq x y z
N MET A 1 14.72 -34.25 41.76
CA MET A 1 14.73 -33.24 40.68
C MET A 1 15.07 -33.98 39.38
N ALA A 2 14.28 -33.72 38.33
CA ALA A 2 14.50 -33.96 36.90
C ALA A 2 15.04 -35.33 36.42
N GLN A 3 14.17 -36.10 35.74
CA GLN A 3 14.55 -36.92 34.59
C GLN A 3 13.84 -36.41 33.34
N ALA A 4 14.50 -36.58 32.20
CA ALA A 4 14.18 -35.99 30.91
C ALA A 4 13.50 -36.98 29.95
N GLN A 5 12.71 -36.42 29.03
CA GLN A 5 12.34 -36.89 27.68
C GLN A 5 11.44 -38.14 27.52
N THR A 6 10.33 -37.96 26.78
CA THR A 6 9.96 -38.70 25.54
C THR A 6 8.59 -38.24 25.01
N THR A 7 8.53 -37.86 23.73
CA THR A 7 7.31 -37.76 22.90
C THR A 7 6.83 -39.16 22.51
N PRO A 8 5.52 -39.41 22.24
CA PRO A 8 4.99 -39.34 20.87
C PRO A 8 3.48 -38.92 20.80
N PRO A 9 2.85 -38.85 19.60
CA PRO A 9 1.74 -37.96 19.29
C PRO A 9 0.36 -38.59 19.54
N SER A 10 -0.66 -37.77 19.82
CA SER A 10 -2.06 -38.23 19.86
C SER A 10 -2.87 -37.65 18.71
N ALA A 11 -3.00 -38.51 17.70
CA ALA A 11 -4.11 -38.75 16.78
C ALA A 11 -5.08 -37.60 16.43
N ALA A 12 -5.10 -37.31 15.13
CA ALA A 12 -6.26 -36.78 14.43
C ALA A 12 -7.51 -37.64 14.71
N ALA A 13 -8.57 -37.00 15.18
CA ALA A 13 -9.91 -37.59 15.21
C ALA A 13 -10.77 -36.86 14.18
N THR A 14 -10.89 -37.52 13.04
CA THR A 14 -11.77 -37.21 11.91
C THR A 14 -13.22 -37.34 12.35
N THR A 15 -13.98 -36.25 12.36
CA THR A 15 -15.45 -36.32 12.49
C THR A 15 -16.03 -36.69 11.13
N PRO A 16 -16.84 -37.76 11.01
CA PRO A 16 -17.42 -38.18 9.74
C PRO A 16 -18.56 -37.25 9.32
N ALA A 17 -18.47 -36.74 8.09
CA ALA A 17 -19.54 -36.06 7.40
C ALA A 17 -20.66 -37.07 7.06
N PRO A 18 -21.96 -36.73 7.28
CA PRO A 18 -23.03 -37.49 6.68
C PRO A 18 -23.11 -37.17 5.19
N ALA A 19 -22.70 -38.14 4.37
CA ALA A 19 -22.97 -38.18 2.94
C ALA A 19 -24.49 -38.40 2.74
N GLY A 20 -25.17 -37.37 2.26
CA GLY A 20 -26.57 -37.41 1.85
C GLY A 20 -26.74 -36.91 0.42
N ALA A 21 -26.93 -37.86 -0.50
CA ALA A 21 -27.60 -37.77 -1.80
C ALA A 21 -27.06 -36.79 -2.87
N ALA A 22 -26.58 -37.40 -3.96
CA ALA A 22 -26.37 -36.76 -5.26
C ALA A 22 -27.71 -36.50 -5.99
N ALA A 23 -27.84 -35.31 -6.61
CA ALA A 23 -28.37 -35.13 -7.97
C ALA A 23 -28.14 -33.66 -8.43
N PRO A 24 -27.64 -33.41 -9.65
CA PRO A 24 -27.37 -32.08 -10.15
C PRO A 24 -28.67 -31.43 -10.65
N VAL A 25 -29.16 -30.41 -9.97
CA VAL A 25 -30.16 -29.51 -10.57
C VAL A 25 -29.42 -28.49 -11.42
N ALA A 26 -29.27 -28.81 -12.71
CA ALA A 26 -28.98 -27.82 -13.74
C ALA A 26 -30.17 -26.85 -13.84
N ALA A 27 -30.20 -25.84 -12.98
CA ALA A 27 -31.13 -24.72 -13.07
C ALA A 27 -30.48 -23.63 -13.91
N SER A 28 -30.75 -23.68 -15.22
CA SER A 28 -30.81 -22.57 -16.19
C SER A 28 -30.13 -21.25 -15.81
N VAL A 29 -29.00 -20.94 -16.45
CA VAL A 29 -28.43 -19.60 -16.47
C VAL A 29 -29.32 -18.71 -17.33
N GLN A 30 -30.29 -18.05 -16.70
CA GLN A 30 -31.09 -17.01 -17.34
C GLN A 30 -30.21 -15.75 -17.45
N PRO A 31 -29.99 -15.17 -18.64
CA PRO A 31 -29.22 -13.94 -18.76
C PRO A 31 -29.99 -12.85 -18.02
N ALA A 32 -29.42 -12.35 -16.93
CA ALA A 32 -29.93 -11.19 -16.21
C ALA A 32 -30.04 -10.02 -17.19
N SER A 33 -31.27 -9.74 -17.63
CA SER A 33 -31.59 -8.56 -18.41
C SER A 33 -31.16 -7.36 -17.59
N ALA A 34 -30.19 -6.62 -18.10
CA ALA A 34 -29.68 -5.38 -17.54
C ALA A 34 -30.78 -4.31 -17.53
N ALA A 35 -31.63 -4.34 -16.51
CA ALA A 35 -32.43 -3.19 -16.11
C ALA A 35 -31.62 -2.40 -15.09
N ARG A 36 -30.74 -1.50 -15.57
CA ARG A 36 -30.33 -0.35 -14.74
C ARG A 36 -31.58 0.49 -14.53
N LYS A 37 -32.21 0.31 -13.37
CA LYS A 37 -33.16 1.28 -12.82
C LYS A 37 -32.47 1.93 -11.64
N GLY A 38 -32.13 3.20 -11.82
CA GLY A 38 -31.62 4.01 -10.73
C GLY A 38 -32.70 4.17 -9.66
N GLY A 39 -32.24 4.26 -8.41
CA GLY A 39 -32.96 4.96 -7.36
C GLY A 39 -34.07 4.18 -6.67
N GLU A 40 -33.83 2.95 -6.26
CA GLU A 40 -34.35 2.53 -4.96
C GLU A 40 -33.17 2.49 -4.02
N ALA A 41 -33.14 3.44 -3.08
CA ALA A 41 -32.34 3.31 -1.88
C ALA A 41 -32.89 2.07 -1.15
N LEU A 42 -32.36 0.91 -1.52
CA LEU A 42 -32.38 -0.27 -0.69
C LEU A 42 -31.93 0.22 0.67
N ASP A 43 -32.83 0.19 1.65
CA ASP A 43 -32.60 0.67 3.01
C ASP A 43 -31.44 -0.17 3.56
N ASN A 44 -30.21 0.31 3.37
CA ASN A 44 -29.00 -0.44 3.63
C ASN A 44 -28.71 -0.27 5.11
N PRO A 45 -28.94 -1.31 5.94
CA PRO A 45 -28.80 -1.20 7.39
C PRO A 45 -27.36 -0.93 7.83
N TYR A 46 -26.40 -1.02 6.90
CA TYR A 46 -24.97 -0.76 7.13
C TYR A 46 -24.47 0.52 6.45
N GLY A 47 -25.37 1.40 6.01
CA GLY A 47 -25.02 2.73 5.50
C GLY A 47 -24.42 3.64 6.58
N ILE A 48 -23.68 4.66 6.17
CA ILE A 48 -23.04 5.61 7.08
C ILE A 48 -24.08 6.37 7.91
N GLU A 49 -25.26 6.62 7.34
CA GLU A 49 -26.39 7.27 8.04
C GLU A 49 -27.01 6.36 9.12
N ALA A 50 -27.18 5.07 8.85
CA ALA A 50 -27.66 4.10 9.83
C ALA A 50 -26.67 3.92 11.00
N LEU A 51 -25.37 3.84 10.68
CA LEU A 51 -24.29 3.87 11.66
C LEU A 51 -24.36 5.12 12.53
N TRP A 52 -24.55 6.31 11.94
CA TRP A 52 -24.56 7.55 12.70
C TRP A 52 -25.76 7.67 13.64
N LYS A 53 -26.96 7.28 13.18
CA LYS A 53 -28.19 7.25 13.98
C LYS A 53 -28.14 6.20 15.10
N GLY A 54 -27.52 5.05 14.85
CA GLY A 54 -27.37 3.95 15.82
C GLY A 54 -26.11 4.01 16.70
N SER A 55 -25.26 5.03 16.58
CA SER A 55 -24.01 5.12 17.34
C SER A 55 -24.18 5.83 18.68
N ASP A 56 -23.69 5.21 19.76
CA ASP A 56 -23.44 5.87 21.05
C ASP A 56 -22.28 6.89 20.98
N LEU A 57 -22.15 7.76 21.99
CA LEU A 57 -21.12 8.82 22.03
C LEU A 57 -19.69 8.27 21.90
N ILE A 58 -19.40 7.14 22.54
CA ILE A 58 -18.10 6.48 22.44
C ILE A 58 -17.85 5.99 21.01
N ALA A 59 -18.86 5.38 20.38
CA ALA A 59 -18.75 4.87 19.01
C ALA A 59 -18.47 6.00 18.01
N ARG A 60 -19.14 7.15 18.15
CA ARG A 60 -18.87 8.34 17.33
C ARG A 60 -17.45 8.88 17.55
N GLY A 61 -16.96 8.86 18.79
CA GLY A 61 -15.60 9.26 19.12
C GLY A 61 -14.54 8.39 18.44
N VAL A 62 -14.72 7.07 18.51
CA VAL A 62 -13.83 6.11 17.81
C VAL A 62 -13.93 6.27 16.30
N LEU A 63 -15.14 6.44 15.74
CA LEU A 63 -15.34 6.65 14.31
C LEU A 63 -14.59 7.90 13.80
N VAL A 64 -14.68 9.01 14.52
CA VAL A 64 -13.95 10.25 14.19
C VAL A 64 -12.44 10.05 14.34
N LEU A 65 -11.99 9.39 15.40
CA LEU A 65 -10.56 9.10 15.60
C LEU A 65 -10.00 8.26 14.45
N LEU A 66 -10.70 7.18 14.06
CA LEU A 66 -10.32 6.33 12.93
C LEU A 66 -10.30 7.13 11.62
N ALA A 67 -11.31 7.98 11.40
CA ALA A 67 -11.36 8.84 10.21
C ALA A 67 -10.17 9.81 10.17
N ILE A 68 -9.80 10.44 11.29
CA ILE A 68 -8.64 11.34 11.38
C ILE A 68 -7.35 10.58 11.15
N MET A 69 -7.17 9.42 11.78
CA MET A 69 -5.98 8.58 11.56
C MET A 69 -5.86 8.18 10.08
N SER A 70 -6.97 7.78 9.46
CA SER A 70 -7.01 7.40 8.05
C SER A 70 -6.70 8.58 7.12
N ALA A 71 -7.34 9.73 7.34
CA ALA A 71 -7.11 10.95 6.56
C ALA A 71 -5.68 11.48 6.76
N GLY A 72 -5.14 11.37 7.97
CA GLY A 72 -3.75 11.69 8.31
C GLY A 72 -2.76 10.85 7.51
N SER A 73 -2.98 9.53 7.41
CA SER A 73 -2.16 8.65 6.56
C SER A 73 -2.22 9.03 5.09
N TRP A 74 -3.42 9.33 4.55
CA TRP A 74 -3.58 9.75 3.16
C TRP A 74 -2.91 11.10 2.89
N TYR A 75 -3.02 12.06 3.80
CA TYR A 75 -2.36 13.36 3.71
C TYR A 75 -0.83 13.24 3.67
N ILE A 76 -0.25 12.42 4.56
CA ILE A 76 1.18 12.13 4.55
C ILE A 76 1.58 11.45 3.25
N MET A 77 0.78 10.49 2.77
CA MET A 77 1.07 9.79 1.52
C MET A 77 1.11 10.75 0.34
N VAL A 78 0.14 11.66 0.19
CA VAL A 78 0.12 12.64 -0.90
C VAL A 78 1.30 13.62 -0.81
N THR A 79 1.53 14.21 0.36
CA THR A 79 2.62 15.18 0.56
C THR A 79 3.99 14.55 0.36
N LYS A 80 4.22 13.35 0.88
CA LYS A 80 5.47 12.61 0.69
C LYS A 80 5.62 12.08 -0.73
N LEU A 81 4.54 11.66 -1.39
CA LEU A 81 4.60 11.21 -2.78
C LEU A 81 5.05 12.35 -3.70
N LEU A 82 4.55 13.57 -3.51
CA LEU A 82 5.00 14.73 -4.30
C LEU A 82 6.50 15.01 -4.09
N GLU A 83 6.96 14.98 -2.84
CA GLU A 83 8.38 15.16 -2.50
C GLU A 83 9.25 14.03 -3.06
N GLN A 84 8.83 12.77 -2.90
CA GLN A 84 9.53 11.59 -3.42
C GLN A 84 9.55 11.56 -4.94
N THR A 85 8.49 12.03 -5.61
CA THR A 85 8.41 12.12 -7.08
C THR A 85 9.46 13.11 -7.61
N LYS A 86 9.62 14.25 -6.93
CA LYS A 86 10.67 15.24 -7.27
C LYS A 86 12.07 14.62 -7.13
N MET A 87 12.35 13.95 -6.02
CA MET A 87 13.64 13.28 -5.80
C MET A 87 13.89 12.16 -6.81
N GLY A 88 12.87 11.35 -7.12
CA GLY A 88 12.94 10.30 -8.13
C GLY A 88 13.27 10.83 -9.53
N ARG A 89 12.78 12.02 -9.88
CA ARG A 89 13.14 12.69 -11.14
C ARG A 89 14.63 13.07 -11.19
N HIS A 90 15.19 13.55 -10.09
CA HIS A 90 16.61 13.85 -10.01
C HIS A 90 17.46 12.58 -10.17
N ALA A 91 17.10 11.48 -9.49
CA ALA A 91 17.78 10.20 -9.61
C ALA A 91 17.80 9.70 -11.06
N ARG A 92 16.64 9.74 -11.74
CA ARG A 92 16.54 9.35 -13.16
C ARG A 92 17.38 10.23 -14.09
N THR A 93 17.56 11.51 -13.75
CA THR A 93 18.42 12.42 -14.52
C THR A 93 19.90 12.04 -14.36
N VAL A 94 20.32 11.60 -13.16
CA VAL A 94 21.66 11.04 -12.93
C VAL A 94 21.86 9.82 -13.81
N ASP A 95 20.92 8.87 -13.78
CA ASP A 95 21.01 7.63 -14.56
C ASP A 95 21.20 7.89 -16.06
N GLN A 96 20.54 8.91 -16.60
CA GLN A 96 20.58 9.22 -18.03
C GLN A 96 21.77 10.08 -18.45
N LYS A 97 22.16 11.07 -17.63
CA LYS A 97 23.12 12.10 -18.05
C LYS A 97 24.49 11.94 -17.39
N PHE A 98 24.52 11.65 -16.10
CA PHE A 98 25.76 11.63 -15.34
C PHE A 98 26.66 10.48 -15.79
N TRP A 99 26.13 9.26 -15.86
CA TRP A 99 26.90 8.08 -16.28
C TRP A 99 27.26 8.05 -17.76
N ALA A 100 26.54 8.81 -18.59
CA ALA A 100 26.84 8.94 -20.02
C ALA A 100 27.91 10.00 -20.32
N SER A 101 28.31 10.80 -19.32
CA SER A 101 29.27 11.88 -19.48
C SER A 101 30.71 11.38 -19.47
N ALA A 102 31.60 12.06 -20.21
CA ALA A 102 33.00 11.66 -20.34
C ALA A 102 33.83 11.88 -19.06
N SER A 103 33.37 12.74 -18.16
CA SER A 103 34.04 13.04 -16.89
C SER A 103 33.03 13.33 -15.78
N VAL A 104 33.46 13.17 -14.52
CA VAL A 104 32.64 13.48 -13.34
C VAL A 104 32.26 14.97 -13.31
N ARG A 105 33.14 15.85 -13.77
CA ARG A 105 32.91 17.31 -13.82
C ARG A 105 31.81 17.67 -14.83
N ASP A 106 31.85 17.07 -16.01
CA ASP A 106 30.82 17.25 -17.04
C ASP A 106 29.49 16.63 -16.62
N GLY A 107 29.54 15.43 -16.03
CA GLY A 107 28.37 14.76 -15.47
C GLY A 107 27.70 15.62 -14.42
N ALA A 108 28.47 16.20 -13.48
CA ALA A 108 27.95 17.07 -12.44
C ALA A 108 27.31 18.35 -13.01
N ALA A 109 27.92 18.97 -14.03
CA ALA A 109 27.38 20.15 -14.70
C ALA A 109 26.03 19.87 -15.40
N GLY A 110 25.81 18.63 -15.86
CA GLY A 110 24.55 18.18 -16.48
C GLY A 110 23.40 17.90 -15.51
N LEU A 111 23.65 17.94 -14.19
CA LEU A 111 22.64 17.70 -13.15
C LEU A 111 21.92 18.98 -12.72
N GLU A 112 20.71 18.81 -12.19
CA GLU A 112 19.88 19.94 -11.74
C GLU A 112 20.56 20.70 -10.58
N LYS A 113 20.60 22.04 -10.66
CA LYS A 113 21.34 22.92 -9.73
C LYS A 113 20.99 22.70 -8.25
N ASN A 114 19.73 22.37 -7.95
CA ASN A 114 19.23 22.16 -6.58
C ASN A 114 19.21 20.68 -6.16
N SER A 115 19.92 19.81 -6.86
CA SER A 115 19.95 18.37 -6.57
C SER A 115 21.10 18.01 -5.63
N ALA A 116 20.80 17.19 -4.61
CA ALA A 116 21.83 16.63 -3.73
C ALA A 116 22.88 15.81 -4.50
N TYR A 117 22.49 15.16 -5.61
CA TYR A 117 23.41 14.39 -6.46
C TYR A 117 24.50 15.27 -7.08
N ARG A 118 24.13 16.48 -7.51
CA ARG A 118 25.10 17.44 -8.07
C ARG A 118 26.09 17.90 -7.01
N PHE A 119 25.61 18.25 -5.82
CA PHE A 119 26.46 18.69 -4.73
C PHE A 119 27.54 17.65 -4.39
N ILE A 120 27.14 16.38 -4.27
CA ILE A 120 28.08 15.28 -3.99
C ILE A 120 29.08 15.09 -5.14
N ALA A 121 28.61 15.17 -6.38
CA ALA A 121 29.48 15.02 -7.56
C ALA A 121 30.50 16.17 -7.69
N GLU A 122 30.08 17.42 -7.48
CA GLU A 122 30.97 18.59 -7.48
C GLU A 122 31.99 18.50 -6.34
N ALA A 123 31.56 18.12 -5.13
CA ALA A 123 32.45 17.93 -3.99
C ALA A 123 33.51 16.84 -4.25
N GLY A 124 33.11 15.70 -4.85
CA GLY A 124 34.04 14.64 -5.23
C GLY A 124 35.05 15.09 -6.29
N ALA A 125 34.59 15.77 -7.35
CA ALA A 125 35.47 16.29 -8.40
C ALA A 125 36.45 17.35 -7.87
N GLN A 126 36.02 18.17 -6.91
CA GLN A 126 36.86 19.17 -6.29
C GLN A 126 37.92 18.55 -5.37
N ALA A 127 37.56 17.53 -4.57
CA ALA A 127 38.52 16.80 -3.74
C ALA A 127 39.65 16.16 -4.56
N THR A 128 39.35 15.62 -5.75
CA THR A 128 40.38 15.10 -6.67
C THR A 128 41.27 16.19 -7.25
N THR A 129 40.77 17.43 -7.35
CA THR A 129 41.58 18.56 -7.83
C THR A 129 42.47 19.13 -6.73
N ASP A 130 41.98 19.19 -5.49
CA ASP A 130 42.68 19.83 -4.37
C ASP A 130 43.74 18.91 -3.72
N HIS A 131 43.59 17.58 -3.82
CA HIS A 131 44.46 16.60 -3.16
C HIS A 131 44.86 15.39 -4.04
N GLY A 132 44.67 15.48 -5.36
CA GLY A 132 45.06 14.45 -6.34
C GLY A 132 46.39 14.73 -7.04
#